data_AF-A0A4R0RQN9-F1
#
_entry.id   AF-A0A4R0RQN9-F1
#
_cell.length_a   1.000
_cell.length_b   1.000
_cell.length_c   1.000
_cell.angle_alpha   90.00
_cell.angle_beta   90.00
_cell.angle_gamma   90.00
#
_symmetry.space_group_name_H-M   'P 1'
#
loop_
_entity.id
_entity.type
_entity.pdbx_description
1 polymer ?
#
loop_
_entity_poly.entity_id
_entity_poly.type
_entity_poly.pdbx_seq_one_letter_code
_entity_poly.pdbx_strand_id
1 'polypeptide(L)'
;MTDPRSEQQSSVDWQLVVAREPENVSRWISYLHIHQMHDLTPALVALTTSYDGIRPGTGPTQWHAYVRTHLPCVLMDIILEEDMFSRNESFKTSYGCLILRILIKFAMVIPCIEHLNHYDTLCKERILGQFLQFCKAMSHCAYVHQSRPIVWLFAGDPEPGPRSTVAGHCSIDPRDEIISFSSPMATEIQQPPSDVLRFQSSDFLPVNSGLLATVAQFAERSRRHDLECLE
;
A
#
# COMPACT_ATOMS: atom_id res chain seq x y z
N MET A 1 -33.37 -16.21 -20.89
CA MET A 1 -34.00 -14.93 -20.51
C MET A 1 -33.02 -14.21 -19.60
N THR A 2 -32.15 -13.39 -20.18
CA THR A 2 -31.27 -12.45 -19.49
C THR A 2 -32.11 -11.23 -19.12
N ASP A 3 -32.06 -10.81 -17.85
CA ASP A 3 -32.81 -9.66 -17.35
C ASP A 3 -32.21 -8.37 -17.94
N PRO A 4 -32.93 -7.61 -18.78
CA PRO A 4 -32.40 -6.39 -19.41
C PRO A 4 -32.18 -5.23 -18.43
N ARG A 5 -32.35 -5.44 -17.11
CA ARG A 5 -32.12 -4.43 -16.07
C ARG A 5 -30.77 -4.51 -15.37
N SER A 6 -29.93 -5.50 -15.67
CA SER A 6 -28.60 -5.62 -15.06
C SER A 6 -27.51 -4.71 -15.66
N GLU A 7 -27.83 -3.90 -16.68
CA GLU A 7 -26.79 -3.26 -17.53
C GLU A 7 -26.68 -1.73 -17.44
N GLN A 8 -27.03 -1.11 -16.32
CA GLN A 8 -26.70 0.32 -16.15
C GLN A 8 -26.48 0.72 -14.69
N GLN A 9 -25.55 0.05 -14.01
CA GLN A 9 -24.79 0.77 -12.98
C GLN A 9 -23.89 1.77 -13.70
N SER A 10 -24.31 3.04 -13.72
CA SER A 10 -23.49 4.12 -14.24
C SER A 10 -22.19 4.15 -13.43
N SER A 11 -21.11 3.68 -14.04
CA SER A 11 -19.76 3.75 -13.47
C SER A 11 -19.43 5.22 -13.21
N VAL A 12 -19.11 5.56 -11.97
CA VAL A 12 -18.68 6.91 -11.58
C VAL A 12 -17.33 7.19 -12.25
N ASP A 13 -17.22 8.33 -12.93
CA ASP A 13 -15.95 8.80 -13.47
C ASP A 13 -15.08 9.39 -12.34
N TRP A 14 -14.30 8.52 -11.71
CA TRP A 14 -13.43 8.88 -10.60
C TRP A 14 -12.30 9.85 -10.99
N GLN A 15 -11.87 9.88 -12.25
CA GLN A 15 -10.88 10.86 -12.69
C GLN A 15 -11.47 12.27 -12.63
N LEU A 16 -12.72 12.41 -13.08
CA LEU A 16 -13.44 13.67 -13.00
C LEU A 16 -13.70 14.10 -11.56
N VAL A 17 -14.10 13.17 -10.68
CA VAL A 17 -14.33 13.45 -9.25
C VAL A 17 -13.04 13.93 -8.58
N VAL A 18 -11.92 13.24 -8.77
CA VAL A 18 -10.62 13.62 -8.19
C VAL A 18 -10.17 14.98 -8.72
N ALA A 19 -10.42 15.28 -10.00
CA ALA A 19 -10.02 16.55 -10.62
C ALA A 19 -10.90 17.74 -10.22
N ARG A 20 -12.22 17.55 -10.11
CA ARG A 20 -13.20 18.64 -9.94
C ARG A 20 -13.72 18.80 -8.52
N GLU A 21 -13.67 17.74 -7.70
CA GLU A 21 -14.16 17.73 -6.33
C GLU A 21 -13.12 17.20 -5.33
N PRO A 22 -11.88 17.73 -5.34
CA PRO A 22 -10.81 17.22 -4.49
C PRO A 22 -11.14 17.35 -2.99
N GLU A 23 -12.04 18.26 -2.60
CA GLU A 23 -12.52 18.40 -1.22
C GLU A 23 -13.38 17.24 -0.73
N ASN A 24 -13.96 16.45 -1.63
CA ASN A 24 -14.84 15.34 -1.29
C ASN A 24 -14.13 13.99 -1.39
N VAL A 25 -12.93 13.93 -1.97
CA VAL A 25 -12.20 12.67 -2.21
C VAL A 25 -11.96 11.89 -0.93
N SER A 26 -11.57 12.53 0.18
CA SER A 26 -11.39 11.82 1.45
C SER A 26 -12.68 11.20 1.98
N ARG A 27 -13.80 11.93 1.90
CA ARG A 27 -15.12 11.43 2.29
C ARG A 27 -15.55 10.25 1.42
N TRP A 28 -15.36 10.36 0.10
CA TRP A 28 -15.67 9.28 -0.82
C TRP A 28 -14.85 8.02 -0.53
N ILE A 29 -13.53 8.16 -0.35
CA ILE A 29 -12.66 7.03 -0.03
C ILE A 29 -13.07 6.36 1.28
N SER A 30 -13.33 7.13 2.35
CA SER A 30 -13.83 6.58 3.62
C SER A 30 -15.15 5.85 3.42
N TYR A 31 -16.10 6.45 2.71
CA TYR A 31 -17.41 5.85 2.43
C TYR A 31 -17.27 4.52 1.67
N LEU A 32 -16.52 4.52 0.57
CA LEU A 32 -16.30 3.33 -0.25
C LEU A 32 -15.60 2.21 0.52
N HIS A 33 -14.63 2.55 1.37
CA HIS A 33 -13.92 1.60 2.23
C HIS A 33 -14.83 0.99 3.30
N ILE A 34 -15.56 1.81 4.05
CA ILE A 34 -16.50 1.36 5.10
C ILE A 34 -17.55 0.40 4.51
N HIS A 35 -18.04 0.70 3.31
CA HIS A 35 -19.03 -0.11 2.62
C HIS A 35 -18.45 -1.20 1.70
N GLN A 36 -17.11 -1.37 1.69
CA GLN A 36 -16.39 -2.37 0.87
C GLN A 36 -16.80 -2.35 -0.61
N MET A 37 -17.00 -1.16 -1.17
CA MET A 37 -17.47 -0.99 -2.54
C MET A 37 -16.35 -1.21 -3.55
N HIS A 38 -16.65 -1.92 -4.65
CA HIS A 38 -15.70 -2.17 -5.74
C HIS A 38 -15.15 -0.89 -6.39
N ASP A 39 -15.89 0.22 -6.30
CA ASP A 39 -15.49 1.54 -6.80
C ASP A 39 -14.30 2.16 -6.06
N LEU A 40 -13.92 1.63 -4.89
CA LEU A 40 -12.75 2.10 -4.16
C LEU A 40 -11.46 1.98 -4.99
N THR A 41 -11.28 0.86 -5.69
CA THR A 41 -10.07 0.61 -6.49
C THR A 41 -9.95 1.61 -7.64
N PRO A 42 -10.98 1.80 -8.51
CA PRO A 42 -10.97 2.87 -9.51
C PRO A 42 -10.71 4.28 -8.93
N ALA A 43 -11.29 4.61 -7.77
CA ALA A 43 -11.06 5.89 -7.11
C ALA A 43 -9.59 6.08 -6.71
N LEU A 44 -8.97 5.05 -6.12
CA LEU A 44 -7.55 5.08 -5.72
C LEU A 44 -6.60 5.06 -6.93
N VAL A 45 -6.97 4.41 -8.04
CA VAL A 45 -6.22 4.49 -9.29
C VAL A 45 -6.24 5.92 -9.84
N ALA A 46 -7.42 6.53 -9.95
CA ALA A 46 -7.57 7.91 -10.41
C ALA A 46 -6.76 8.88 -9.52
N LEU A 47 -6.83 8.69 -8.20
CA LEU A 47 -6.04 9.45 -7.25
C LEU A 47 -4.54 9.24 -7.49
N THR A 48 -4.07 7.99 -7.64
CA THR A 48 -2.65 7.68 -7.89
C THR A 48 -2.12 8.37 -9.15
N THR A 49 -2.93 8.40 -10.21
CA THR A 49 -2.61 9.07 -11.49
C THR A 49 -2.52 10.58 -11.34
N SER A 50 -3.32 11.21 -10.47
CA SER A 50 -3.17 12.64 -10.17
C SER A 50 -1.81 12.99 -9.55
N TYR A 51 -1.10 11.99 -9.00
CA TYR A 51 0.26 12.12 -8.50
C TYR A 51 1.35 11.65 -9.48
N ASP A 52 1.01 11.16 -10.68
CA ASP A 52 2.01 10.77 -11.68
C ASP A 52 2.55 12.00 -12.42
N GLY A 53 3.83 11.99 -12.80
CA GLY A 53 4.47 13.09 -13.53
C GLY A 53 4.84 14.32 -12.68
N ILE A 54 4.59 14.27 -11.38
CA ILE A 54 4.98 15.32 -10.44
C ILE A 54 6.50 15.38 -10.30
N ARG A 55 7.08 16.57 -10.50
CA ARG A 55 8.51 16.81 -10.24
C ARG A 55 8.75 16.88 -8.73
N PRO A 56 9.91 16.40 -8.21
CA PRO A 56 10.28 16.63 -6.83
C PRO A 56 10.14 18.11 -6.45
N GLY A 57 9.44 18.40 -5.35
CA GLY A 57 9.16 19.79 -4.90
C GLY A 57 7.94 20.47 -5.50
N THR A 58 7.31 19.87 -6.51
CA THR A 58 5.95 20.27 -6.90
C THR A 58 4.97 19.27 -6.29
N GLY A 59 3.87 19.73 -5.70
CA GLY A 59 2.77 18.83 -5.32
C GLY A 59 1.81 18.60 -6.50
N PRO A 60 0.82 17.70 -6.38
CA PRO A 60 -0.31 17.67 -7.32
C PRO A 60 -1.02 19.02 -7.30
N THR A 61 -1.68 19.38 -8.40
CA THR A 61 -2.47 20.63 -8.48
C THR A 61 -3.50 20.73 -7.35
N GLN A 62 -4.04 19.60 -6.91
CA GLN A 62 -5.04 19.50 -5.83
C GLN A 62 -4.42 19.33 -4.43
N TRP A 63 -3.10 19.47 -4.26
CA TRP A 63 -2.39 19.22 -2.99
C TRP A 63 -3.06 19.88 -1.78
N HIS A 64 -3.32 21.19 -1.88
CA HIS A 64 -3.93 21.94 -0.77
C HIS A 64 -5.30 21.40 -0.38
N ALA A 65 -6.11 20.94 -1.34
CA ALA A 65 -7.41 20.36 -1.05
C ALA A 65 -7.29 19.01 -0.33
N TYR A 66 -6.33 18.17 -0.73
CA TYR A 66 -6.07 16.88 -0.09
C TYR A 66 -5.58 17.02 1.35
N VAL A 67 -4.65 17.94 1.59
CA VAL A 67 -4.13 18.19 2.94
C VAL A 67 -5.20 18.79 3.84
N ARG A 68 -5.95 19.79 3.35
CA ARG A 68 -7.04 20.44 4.10
C ARG A 68 -8.15 19.46 4.49
N THR A 69 -8.36 18.42 3.69
CA THR A 69 -9.36 17.37 3.96
C THR A 69 -8.80 16.15 4.67
N HIS A 70 -7.54 16.23 5.11
CA HIS A 70 -6.82 15.16 5.80
C HIS A 70 -6.79 13.83 5.04
N LEU A 71 -6.85 13.88 3.69
CA LEU A 71 -6.83 12.68 2.86
C LEU A 71 -5.67 11.72 3.20
N PRO A 72 -4.42 12.19 3.37
CA PRO A 72 -3.32 11.30 3.76
C PRO A 72 -3.52 10.65 5.13
N CYS A 73 -4.12 11.36 6.09
CA CYS A 73 -4.42 10.80 7.41
C CYS A 73 -5.51 9.73 7.33
N VAL A 74 -6.55 9.96 6.51
CA VAL A 74 -7.60 8.96 6.24
C VAL A 74 -6.99 7.70 5.61
N LEU A 75 -6.13 7.88 4.60
CA LEU A 75 -5.42 6.78 3.95
C LEU A 75 -4.53 6.00 4.93
N MET A 76 -3.87 6.72 5.85
CA MET A 76 -3.07 6.10 6.91
C MET A 76 -3.94 5.30 7.88
N ASP A 77 -5.05 5.87 8.35
CA ASP A 77 -5.98 5.19 9.25
C ASP A 77 -6.51 3.88 8.63
N ILE A 78 -6.86 3.91 7.32
CA ILE A 78 -7.31 2.72 6.57
C ILE A 78 -6.21 1.64 6.55
N ILE A 79 -4.96 2.01 6.23
CA ILE A 79 -3.83 1.07 6.16
C ILE A 79 -3.52 0.38 7.50
N LEU A 80 -3.84 1.05 8.60
CA LEU A 80 -3.58 0.57 9.95
C LEU A 80 -4.68 -0.34 10.50
N GLU A 81 -5.76 -0.57 9.76
CA GLU A 81 -6.80 -1.52 10.15
C GLU A 81 -6.25 -2.95 10.24
N GLU A 82 -6.69 -3.71 11.26
CA GLU A 82 -6.15 -5.02 11.63
C GLU A 82 -6.27 -6.08 10.52
N ASP A 83 -7.17 -5.89 9.56
CA ASP A 83 -7.48 -6.84 8.49
C ASP A 83 -7.07 -6.39 7.09
N MET A 84 -6.47 -5.20 6.95
CA MET A 84 -6.11 -4.60 5.66
C MET A 84 -5.21 -5.51 4.82
N PHE A 85 -4.24 -6.16 5.47
CA PHE A 85 -3.28 -7.07 4.83
C PHE A 85 -3.48 -8.52 5.30
N SER A 86 -4.72 -8.93 5.58
CA SER A 86 -4.99 -10.31 5.93
C SER A 86 -4.88 -11.24 4.70
N ARG A 87 -4.35 -12.45 4.90
CA ARG A 87 -4.04 -13.41 3.81
C ARG A 87 -5.27 -13.85 2.99
N ASN A 88 -6.47 -13.68 3.55
CA ASN A 88 -7.72 -14.17 2.97
C ASN A 88 -8.48 -13.09 2.19
N GLU A 89 -8.07 -11.81 2.29
CA GLU A 89 -8.78 -10.67 1.71
C GLU A 89 -7.99 -10.08 0.53
N SER A 90 -8.05 -10.75 -0.62
CA SER A 90 -7.33 -10.32 -1.83
C SER A 90 -7.77 -8.93 -2.31
N PHE A 91 -9.04 -8.58 -2.11
CA PHE A 91 -9.58 -7.27 -2.44
C PHE A 91 -8.94 -6.15 -1.62
N LYS A 92 -8.91 -6.27 -0.29
CA LYS A 92 -8.28 -5.30 0.62
C LYS A 92 -6.80 -5.15 0.37
N THR A 93 -6.12 -6.28 0.22
CA THR A 93 -4.68 -6.30 -0.07
C THR A 93 -4.35 -5.55 -1.37
N SER A 94 -5.18 -5.71 -2.41
CA SER A 94 -4.99 -5.04 -3.70
C SER A 94 -5.07 -3.51 -3.59
N TYR A 95 -6.13 -2.98 -2.96
CA TYR A 95 -6.25 -1.52 -2.84
C TYR A 95 -5.36 -0.95 -1.72
N GLY A 96 -5.03 -1.72 -0.69
CA GLY A 96 -4.03 -1.37 0.32
C GLY A 96 -2.68 -1.02 -0.31
N CYS A 97 -2.22 -1.79 -1.30
CA CYS A 97 -1.01 -1.46 -2.06
C CYS A 97 -1.11 -0.11 -2.79
N LEU A 98 -2.28 0.25 -3.33
CA LEU A 98 -2.50 1.57 -3.94
C LEU A 98 -2.43 2.69 -2.90
N ILE A 99 -3.03 2.48 -1.72
CA ILE A 99 -2.97 3.45 -0.62
C ILE A 99 -1.52 3.67 -0.17
N LEU A 100 -0.75 2.60 0.04
CA LEU A 100 0.68 2.70 0.36
C LEU A 100 1.42 3.54 -0.67
N ARG A 101 1.21 3.26 -1.97
CA ARG A 101 1.84 4.02 -3.07
C ARG A 101 1.50 5.51 -3.01
N ILE A 102 0.26 5.88 -2.69
CA ILE A 102 -0.16 7.28 -2.53
C ILE A 102 0.54 7.93 -1.33
N LEU A 103 0.56 7.25 -0.17
CA LEU A 103 1.19 7.75 1.05
C LEU A 103 2.70 7.99 0.88
N ILE A 104 3.37 7.13 0.11
CA ILE A 104 4.78 7.29 -0.23
C ILE A 104 5.00 8.56 -1.05
N LYS A 105 4.20 8.78 -2.10
CA LYS A 105 4.30 10.00 -2.91
C LYS A 105 4.03 11.23 -2.04
N PHE A 106 3.07 11.15 -1.12
CA PHE A 106 2.82 12.20 -0.16
C PHE A 106 4.05 12.51 0.72
N ALA A 107 4.66 11.48 1.29
CA ALA A 107 5.88 11.61 2.11
C ALA A 107 7.09 12.16 1.32
N MET A 108 7.15 11.93 0.01
CA MET A 108 8.18 12.52 -0.86
C MET A 108 7.94 14.01 -1.17
N VAL A 109 6.68 14.47 -1.15
CA VAL A 109 6.33 15.87 -1.46
C VAL A 109 6.55 16.77 -0.24
N ILE A 110 6.17 16.34 0.97
CA ILE A 110 6.23 17.18 2.19
C ILE A 110 7.60 17.86 2.40
N PRO A 111 8.76 17.17 2.33
CA PRO A 111 10.07 17.80 2.59
C PRO A 111 10.45 18.87 1.58
N CYS A 112 9.81 18.87 0.41
CA CYS A 112 10.19 19.74 -0.69
C CYS A 112 9.29 20.98 -0.80
N ILE A 113 8.31 21.13 0.09
CA ILE A 113 7.49 22.34 0.19
C ILE A 113 8.23 23.35 1.07
N GLU A 114 8.75 24.42 0.48
CA GLU A 114 9.52 25.46 1.17
C GLU A 114 8.71 26.18 2.26
N HIS A 115 7.38 26.26 2.09
CA HIS A 115 6.47 26.94 3.00
C HIS A 115 5.27 26.05 3.32
N LEU A 116 5.41 25.23 4.36
CA LEU A 116 4.30 24.43 4.88
C LEU A 116 3.24 25.36 5.48
N ASN A 117 2.00 25.23 5.03
CA ASN A 117 0.88 25.88 5.69
C ASN A 117 0.48 25.09 6.96
N HIS A 118 -0.40 25.68 7.78
CA HIS A 118 -0.86 25.05 9.03
C HIS A 118 -1.40 23.63 8.83
N TYR A 119 -2.15 23.39 7.75
CA TYR A 119 -2.70 22.06 7.46
C TYR A 119 -1.61 21.06 7.04
N ASP A 120 -0.59 21.51 6.28
CA ASP A 120 0.54 20.65 5.90
C ASP A 120 1.29 20.18 7.15
N THR A 121 1.53 21.07 8.11
CA THR A 121 2.18 20.74 9.38
C THR A 121 1.38 19.73 10.18
N LEU A 122 0.08 19.96 10.38
CA LEU A 122 -0.79 19.01 11.10
C LEU A 122 -0.84 17.65 10.41
N CYS A 123 -0.91 17.62 9.09
CA CYS A 123 -0.93 16.38 8.32
C CYS A 123 0.42 15.65 8.45
N LYS A 124 1.54 16.36 8.34
CA LYS A 124 2.90 15.83 8.55
C LYS A 124 3.03 15.22 9.95
N GLU A 125 2.69 15.97 11.00
CA GLU A 125 2.78 15.52 12.39
C GLU A 125 1.97 14.24 12.63
N ARG A 126 0.73 14.19 12.13
CA ARG A 126 -0.12 13.00 12.28
C ARG A 126 0.43 11.78 11.55
N ILE A 127 0.89 11.94 10.31
CA ILE A 127 1.51 10.85 9.54
C ILE A 127 2.78 10.36 10.24
N LEU A 128 3.64 11.27 10.71
CA LEU A 128 4.86 10.94 11.44
C LEU A 128 4.56 10.23 12.76
N GLY A 129 3.54 10.67 13.50
CA GLY A 129 3.11 10.03 14.74
C GLY A 129 2.62 8.59 14.53
N GLN A 130 2.05 8.29 13.37
CA GLN A 130 1.57 6.95 12.99
C GLN A 130 2.63 6.12 12.23
N PHE A 131 3.79 6.70 11.91
CA PHE A 131 4.78 6.10 11.01
C PHE A 131 5.33 4.75 11.49
N LEU A 132 5.53 4.58 12.79
CA LEU A 132 5.97 3.29 13.35
C LEU A 132 4.93 2.19 13.13
N GLN A 133 3.64 2.52 13.23
CA GLN A 133 2.56 1.57 12.98
C GLN A 133 2.47 1.26 11.49
N PHE A 134 2.68 2.26 10.63
CA PHE A 134 2.77 2.10 9.19
C PHE A 134 3.89 1.14 8.77
N CYS A 135 5.08 1.28 9.35
CA CYS A 135 6.19 0.34 9.10
C CYS A 135 5.84 -1.10 9.51
N LYS A 136 5.09 -1.29 10.60
CA LYS A 136 4.58 -2.61 11.01
C LYS A 136 3.55 -3.16 10.03
N ALA A 137 2.63 -2.33 9.53
CA ALA A 137 1.66 -2.73 8.52
C ALA A 137 2.37 -3.15 7.20
N MET A 138 3.38 -2.40 6.78
CA MET A 138 4.18 -2.71 5.60
C MET A 138 4.96 -4.03 5.75
N SER A 139 5.52 -4.32 6.92
CA SER A 139 6.24 -5.58 7.13
C SER A 139 5.30 -6.80 7.10
N HIS A 140 4.08 -6.65 7.61
CA HIS A 140 3.02 -7.66 7.47
C HIS A 140 2.63 -7.87 6.01
N CYS A 141 2.45 -6.80 5.23
CA CYS A 141 2.19 -6.88 3.80
C CYS A 141 3.29 -7.65 3.05
N ALA A 142 4.56 -7.32 3.31
CA ALA A 142 5.71 -8.02 2.71
C ALA A 142 5.73 -9.51 3.06
N TYR A 143 5.37 -9.87 4.29
CA TYR A 143 5.28 -11.26 4.74
C TYR A 143 4.18 -12.03 4.00
N VAL A 144 3.00 -11.44 3.86
CA VAL A 144 1.84 -12.07 3.21
C VAL A 144 2.09 -12.36 1.73
N HIS A 145 2.82 -11.49 1.04
CA HIS A 145 3.11 -11.66 -0.38
C HIS A 145 4.25 -12.63 -0.71
N GLN A 146 4.92 -13.25 0.28
CA GLN A 146 6.08 -14.16 0.09
C GLN A 146 7.16 -13.64 -0.86
N SER A 147 7.12 -12.34 -1.16
CA SER A 147 8.16 -11.61 -1.86
C SER A 147 9.28 -11.47 -0.84
N ARG A 148 10.50 -11.85 -1.22
CA ARG A 148 11.66 -12.00 -0.31
C ARG A 148 11.69 -10.93 0.79
N PRO A 149 11.95 -11.32 2.05
CA PRO A 149 11.76 -10.45 3.21
C PRO A 149 12.56 -9.16 3.08
N ILE A 150 11.87 -8.04 3.19
CA ILE A 150 12.45 -6.69 3.18
C ILE A 150 12.92 -6.31 4.57
N VAL A 151 13.80 -7.13 5.14
CA VAL A 151 14.22 -7.03 6.56
C VAL A 151 15.59 -6.36 6.73
N TRP A 152 16.28 -5.98 5.65
CA TRP A 152 17.68 -5.53 5.73
C TRP A 152 17.91 -4.01 5.82
N LEU A 153 16.93 -3.19 6.19
CA LEU A 153 17.11 -1.72 6.24
C LEU A 153 17.04 -1.08 7.63
N PHE A 154 16.78 -1.86 8.69
CA PHE A 154 16.75 -1.34 10.08
C PHE A 154 17.60 -2.12 11.08
N ALA A 155 18.16 -3.27 10.72
CA ALA A 155 19.17 -3.94 11.52
C ALA A 155 20.54 -3.48 11.00
N GLY A 156 21.29 -2.75 11.82
CA GLY A 156 22.71 -2.48 11.54
C GLY A 156 23.43 -3.79 11.27
N ASP A 157 24.38 -3.76 10.32
CA ASP A 157 25.10 -4.93 9.86
C ASP A 157 25.59 -5.79 11.04
N PRO A 158 25.20 -7.07 11.14
CA PRO A 158 25.88 -7.97 12.06
C PRO A 158 27.31 -8.14 11.57
N GLU A 159 28.26 -7.77 12.42
CA GLU A 159 29.70 -7.98 12.20
C GLU A 159 29.98 -9.37 11.58
N PRO A 160 30.87 -9.45 10.57
CA PRO A 160 31.22 -10.72 9.96
C PRO A 160 31.99 -11.60 10.95
N GLY A 161 31.26 -12.49 11.62
CA GLY A 161 31.85 -13.58 12.41
C GLY A 161 32.69 -14.53 11.52
N PRO A 162 33.69 -15.21 12.11
CA PRO A 162 34.69 -15.96 11.37
C PRO A 162 34.10 -17.16 10.62
N ARG A 163 34.47 -17.28 9.35
CA ARG A 163 34.11 -18.40 8.45
C ARG A 163 34.63 -19.72 9.03
N SER A 164 33.72 -20.61 9.39
CA SER A 164 34.03 -22.03 9.62
C SER A 164 33.65 -22.83 8.38
N THR A 165 34.66 -23.42 7.75
CA THR A 165 34.54 -24.32 6.60
C THR A 165 34.24 -25.72 7.11
N VAL A 166 33.04 -26.25 6.84
CA VAL A 166 32.78 -27.70 6.98
C VAL A 166 32.11 -28.19 5.70
N ALA A 167 32.85 -29.03 4.98
CA ALA A 167 32.35 -29.82 3.86
C ALA A 167 31.61 -31.05 4.41
N GLY A 168 30.43 -31.33 3.88
CA GLY A 168 29.66 -32.54 4.17
C GLY A 168 28.84 -32.94 2.97
N HIS A 169 29.27 -33.99 2.27
CA HIS A 169 28.51 -34.71 1.25
C HIS A 169 27.25 -35.35 1.87
N CYS A 170 26.11 -35.24 1.19
CA CYS A 170 24.99 -36.17 1.36
C CYS A 170 24.49 -36.64 0.00
N SER A 171 24.65 -37.93 -0.24
CA SER A 171 24.06 -38.71 -1.33
C SER A 171 22.69 -39.21 -0.87
N ILE A 172 21.65 -39.10 -1.69
CA ILE A 172 20.35 -39.75 -1.46
C ILE A 172 19.88 -40.38 -2.78
N ASP A 173 19.72 -41.70 -2.73
CA ASP A 173 19.14 -42.58 -3.75
C ASP A 173 17.58 -42.55 -3.68
N PRO A 174 16.85 -42.84 -4.77
CA PRO A 174 15.39 -42.66 -4.85
C PRO A 174 14.64 -43.98 -4.70
N ARG A 175 13.59 -44.04 -3.86
CA ARG A 175 12.48 -45.02 -4.00
C ARG A 175 11.15 -44.49 -3.47
N ASP A 176 10.17 -44.56 -4.38
CA ASP A 176 8.74 -44.84 -4.26
C ASP A 176 8.06 -44.80 -2.88
N GLU A 177 6.95 -44.05 -2.81
CA GLU A 177 5.68 -44.62 -2.34
C GLU A 177 4.49 -43.77 -2.82
N ILE A 178 3.60 -44.43 -3.56
CA ILE A 178 2.31 -43.94 -4.03
C ILE A 178 1.31 -44.13 -2.90
N ILE A 179 0.68 -43.06 -2.42
CA ILE A 179 -0.49 -43.14 -1.55
C ILE A 179 -1.66 -42.43 -2.22
N SER A 180 -2.60 -43.24 -2.70
CA SER A 180 -3.92 -42.83 -3.18
C SER A 180 -4.87 -42.67 -2.00
N PHE A 181 -5.48 -41.49 -1.88
CA PHE A 181 -6.66 -41.29 -1.04
C PHE A 181 -7.80 -40.79 -1.92
N SER A 182 -8.83 -41.63 -2.07
CA SER A 182 -10.14 -41.26 -2.59
C SER A 182 -11.05 -40.89 -1.43
N SER A 183 -11.65 -39.70 -1.48
CA SER A 183 -12.96 -39.48 -0.84
C SER A 183 -13.73 -38.36 -1.54
N PRO A 184 -15.04 -38.53 -1.81
CA PRO A 184 -15.87 -37.56 -2.51
C PRO A 184 -16.76 -36.76 -1.54
N MET A 185 -16.80 -35.44 -1.71
CA MET A 185 -17.99 -34.59 -1.52
C MET A 185 -17.56 -33.14 -1.67
N ALA A 186 -17.68 -32.60 -2.89
CA ALA A 186 -17.55 -31.18 -3.13
C ALA A 186 -18.95 -30.58 -3.23
N THR A 187 -19.30 -29.78 -2.22
CA THR A 187 -20.46 -28.89 -2.25
C THR A 187 -20.18 -27.80 -3.29
N GLU A 188 -21.07 -27.67 -4.25
CA GLU A 188 -21.02 -26.71 -5.35
C GLU A 188 -21.18 -25.29 -4.80
N ILE A 189 -20.06 -24.58 -4.60
CA ILE A 189 -20.04 -23.15 -4.31
C ILE A 189 -19.95 -22.42 -5.64
N GLN A 190 -21.02 -21.70 -5.95
CA GLN A 190 -21.19 -20.88 -7.14
C GLN A 190 -20.11 -19.77 -7.16
N GLN A 191 -19.19 -19.84 -8.13
CA GLN A 191 -18.15 -18.83 -8.31
C GLN A 191 -18.75 -17.50 -8.80
N PRO A 192 -18.34 -16.35 -8.24
CA PRO A 192 -18.69 -15.05 -8.79
C PRO A 192 -17.99 -14.80 -10.16
N PRO A 193 -18.58 -13.96 -11.03
CA PRO A 193 -18.09 -13.72 -12.38
C PRO A 193 -16.67 -13.13 -12.37
N SER A 194 -15.81 -13.70 -13.22
CA SER A 194 -14.36 -13.52 -13.23
C SER A 194 -13.85 -12.29 -14.00
N ASP A 195 -14.57 -11.17 -13.98
CA ASP A 195 -14.10 -9.89 -14.53
C ASP A 195 -13.27 -9.11 -13.50
N VAL A 196 -12.41 -9.83 -12.78
CA VAL A 196 -11.41 -9.24 -11.90
C VAL A 196 -10.29 -8.70 -12.79
N LEU A 197 -10.03 -7.40 -12.70
CA LEU A 197 -8.81 -6.77 -13.22
C LEU A 197 -7.61 -7.64 -12.82
N ARG A 198 -7.08 -8.42 -13.77
CA ARG A 198 -5.88 -9.23 -13.55
C ARG A 198 -4.70 -8.28 -13.49
N PHE A 199 -4.39 -7.80 -12.29
CA PHE A 199 -3.09 -7.21 -12.00
C PHE A 199 -2.03 -8.29 -12.24
N GLN A 200 -1.18 -8.09 -13.25
CA GLN A 200 -0.05 -8.99 -13.48
C GLN A 200 0.93 -8.80 -12.33
N SER A 201 1.71 -9.85 -11.99
CA SER A 201 2.76 -9.74 -10.96
C SER A 201 3.81 -8.66 -11.27
N SER A 202 3.86 -8.16 -12.52
CA SER A 202 4.67 -7.02 -12.96
C SER A 202 4.08 -5.65 -12.62
N ASP A 203 2.77 -5.56 -12.36
CA ASP A 203 2.08 -4.31 -11.99
C ASP A 203 2.29 -3.97 -10.51
N PHE A 204 2.53 -5.00 -9.70
CA PHE A 204 3.16 -4.84 -8.40
C PHE A 204 4.64 -4.58 -8.63
N LEU A 205 5.03 -3.30 -8.68
CA LEU A 205 6.43 -2.95 -8.48
C LEU A 205 6.88 -3.70 -7.22
N PRO A 206 7.97 -4.49 -7.26
CA PRO A 206 8.52 -5.04 -6.02
C PRO A 206 8.63 -3.86 -5.07
N VAL A 207 8.13 -4.00 -3.84
CA VAL A 207 8.35 -3.02 -2.77
C VAL A 207 9.87 -2.94 -2.65
N ASN A 208 10.43 -2.01 -3.42
CA ASN A 208 11.82 -2.07 -3.78
C ASN A 208 12.58 -1.65 -2.53
N SER A 209 13.78 -2.16 -2.31
CA SER A 209 14.64 -1.68 -1.21
C SER A 209 14.75 -0.15 -1.19
N GLY A 210 14.67 0.50 -2.36
CA GLY A 210 14.60 1.95 -2.51
C GLY A 210 13.41 2.62 -1.81
N LEU A 211 12.26 1.95 -1.67
CA LEU A 211 11.08 2.52 -1.04
C LEU A 211 11.23 2.63 0.47
N LEU A 212 11.66 1.53 1.11
CA LEU A 212 11.99 1.54 2.53
C LEU A 212 13.21 2.40 2.82
N ALA A 213 14.18 2.47 1.92
CA ALA A 213 15.29 3.42 2.04
C ALA A 213 14.81 4.87 1.97
N THR A 214 13.86 5.20 1.09
CA THR A 214 13.28 6.55 0.99
C THR A 214 12.50 6.91 2.25
N VAL A 215 11.71 5.97 2.75
CA VAL A 215 10.93 6.07 3.99
C VAL A 215 11.86 6.22 5.21
N ALA A 216 12.94 5.45 5.29
CA ALA A 216 13.96 5.56 6.33
C ALA A 216 14.75 6.88 6.25
N GLN A 217 15.14 7.31 5.04
CA GLN A 217 15.80 8.61 4.83
C GLN A 217 14.88 9.78 5.20
N PHE A 218 13.59 9.68 4.90
CA PHE A 218 12.60 10.68 5.29
C PHE A 218 12.43 10.75 6.81
N ALA A 219 12.33 9.60 7.49
CA ALA A 219 12.25 9.54 8.95
C ALA A 219 13.51 10.13 9.60
N GLU A 220 14.69 9.83 9.05
CA GLU A 220 15.97 10.33 9.53
C GLU A 220 16.13 11.84 9.32
N ARG A 221 15.72 12.35 8.15
CA ARG A 221 15.71 13.81 7.88
C ARG A 221 14.73 14.55 8.78
N SER A 222 13.54 13.99 8.99
CA SER A 222 12.53 14.60 9.88
C SER A 222 13.05 14.67 11.31
N ARG A 223 13.69 13.59 11.82
CA ARG A 223 14.29 13.58 13.15
C ARG A 223 15.38 14.63 13.32
N ARG A 224 16.23 14.85 12.31
CA ARG A 224 17.28 15.88 12.37
C ARG A 224 16.70 17.29 12.40
N HIS A 225 15.71 17.58 11.56
CA HIS A 225 15.07 18.88 11.53
C HIS A 225 14.42 19.23 12.87
N ASP A 226 13.78 18.26 13.54
CA ASP A 226 13.16 18.50 14.85
C ASP A 226 14.20 18.76 15.95
N LEU A 227 15.40 18.17 15.86
CA LEU A 227 16.52 18.45 16.77
C LEU A 227 17.10 19.85 16.55
N GLU A 228 17.24 20.29 15.30
CA GLU A 228 17.75 21.63 14.95
C GLU A 228 16.80 22.76 15.40
N CYS A 229 15.49 22.48 15.54
CA CYS A 229 14.51 23.46 16.03
C CYS A 229 14.45 23.59 17.56
N LEU A 230 15.13 22.70 18.31
CA LEU A 230 15.16 22.72 19.78
C LEU A 230 16.41 23.43 20.35
N GLU A 231 17.37 23.80 19.51
CA GLU A 231 18.58 24.58 19.85
C GLU A 231 18.37 26.08 19.60
#